data_AF-D4S1K9-F1
#
_entry.id   AF-D4S1K9-F1
#
_cell.length_a   1.000
_cell.length_b   1.000
_cell.length_c   1.000
_cell.angle_alpha   90.00
_cell.angle_beta   90.00
_cell.angle_gamma   90.00
#
_symmetry.space_group_name_H-M   'P 1'
#
loop_
_entity.id
_entity.type
_entity.pdbx_description
1 polymer ?
#
loop_
_entity_poly.entity_id
_entity_poly.type
_entity_poly.pdbx_seq_one_letter_code
_entity_poly.pdbx_strand_id
1 'polypeptide(L)'
;MILAFLVCVGVAIGFLVMGIKIRKSDKPAGYYTFLKKPEVDSIKKYNNAISVLWYIASVFLIGNAVPLLFLEKDSPELVMVWIVCLGWLIVLVSAYWIIDYLRSVNKKRRRRRIRRRQRVL
;
A
#
# COMPACT_ATOMS: atom_id res chain seq x y z
N MET A 1 11.98 22.60 10.99
CA MET A 1 11.58 22.04 9.68
C MET A 1 12.43 20.81 9.31
N ILE A 2 13.75 20.86 9.48
CA ILE A 2 14.66 19.69 9.37
C ILE A 2 14.19 18.46 10.16
N LEU A 3 13.75 18.61 11.41
CA LEU A 3 13.25 17.48 12.20
C LEU A 3 12.06 16.77 11.54
N ALA A 4 11.11 17.53 10.98
CA ALA A 4 9.95 16.96 10.30
C ALA A 4 10.38 16.20 9.03
N PHE A 5 11.32 16.77 8.26
CA PHE A 5 11.92 16.09 7.12
C PHE A 5 12.59 14.75 7.53
N LEU A 6 13.40 14.74 8.60
CA LEU A 6 14.06 13.53 9.08
C LEU A 6 13.05 12.45 9.51
N VAL A 7 11.95 12.85 10.14
CA VAL A 7 10.85 11.92 10.48
C VAL A 7 10.23 11.34 9.21
N CYS A 8 9.93 12.16 8.20
CA CYS A 8 9.39 11.69 6.92
C CYS A 8 10.34 10.71 6.22
N VAL A 9 11.66 11.00 6.21
CA VAL A 9 12.68 10.11 5.66
C VAL A 9 12.72 8.78 6.41
N GLY A 10 12.69 8.80 7.74
CA GLY A 10 12.66 7.59 8.56
C GLY A 10 11.44 6.71 8.26
N VAL A 11 10.26 7.31 8.16
CA VAL A 11 9.01 6.61 7.78
C VAL A 11 9.11 6.05 6.35
N ALA A 12 9.65 6.82 5.41
CA ALA A 12 9.81 6.39 4.02
C ALA A 12 10.76 5.18 3.89
N ILE A 13 11.85 5.17 4.66
CA ILE A 13 12.76 4.01 4.77
C ILE A 13 12.00 2.81 5.32
N GLY A 14 11.19 3.00 6.37
CA GLY A 14 10.31 1.97 6.91
C GLY A 14 9.40 1.35 5.84
N PHE A 15 8.77 2.18 5.02
CA PHE A 15 7.93 1.72 3.91
C PHE A 15 8.71 0.94 2.85
N LEU A 16 9.91 1.38 2.52
CA LEU A 16 10.78 0.70 1.56
C LEU A 16 11.21 -0.68 2.08
N VAL A 17 11.62 -0.76 3.35
CA VAL A 17 11.99 -2.03 4.00
C VAL A 17 10.80 -2.98 4.06
N MET A 18 9.61 -2.49 4.38
CA MET A 18 8.38 -3.29 4.37
C MET A 18 8.05 -3.82 2.98
N GLY A 19 8.16 -2.97 1.94
CA GLY A 19 7.98 -3.40 0.55
C GLY A 19 8.95 -4.51 0.15
N ILE A 20 10.24 -4.41 0.51
CA ILE A 20 11.25 -5.46 0.27
C ILE A 20 10.90 -6.75 1.00
N LYS A 21 10.55 -6.67 2.29
CA LYS A 21 10.17 -7.86 3.09
C LYS A 21 8.95 -8.57 2.52
N ILE A 22 7.93 -7.82 2.12
CA ILE A 22 6.72 -8.36 1.49
C ILE A 22 7.06 -9.05 0.17
N ARG A 23 7.86 -8.41 -0.68
CA ARG A 23 8.22 -8.94 -1.99
C ARG A 23 8.96 -10.27 -1.92
N LYS A 24 9.79 -10.45 -0.90
CA LYS A 24 10.54 -11.69 -0.62
C LYS A 24 9.75 -12.71 0.20
N SER A 25 8.55 -12.39 0.67
CA SER A 25 7.80 -13.28 1.55
C SER A 25 7.09 -14.39 0.78
N ASP A 26 7.22 -15.62 1.29
CA ASP A 26 6.43 -16.77 0.85
C ASP A 26 5.04 -16.82 1.49
N LYS A 27 4.71 -15.85 2.35
CA LYS A 27 3.39 -15.74 2.96
C LYS A 27 2.66 -14.55 2.33
N PRO A 28 1.36 -14.64 2.05
CA PRO A 28 0.61 -13.50 1.54
C PRO A 28 0.68 -12.36 2.54
N ALA A 29 1.02 -11.16 2.06
CA ALA A 29 1.02 -9.94 2.86
C ALA A 29 -0.36 -9.73 3.51
N GLY A 30 -0.39 -9.74 4.84
CA GLY A 30 -1.54 -9.32 5.63
C GLY A 30 -1.59 -7.80 5.76
N TYR A 31 -2.78 -7.25 5.98
CA TYR A 31 -2.92 -5.84 6.34
C TYR A 31 -2.39 -5.60 7.77
N TYR A 32 -2.32 -4.32 8.15
CA TYR A 32 -1.98 -3.73 9.45
C TYR A 32 -2.76 -4.26 10.69
N THR A 33 -3.40 -5.40 10.58
CA THR A 33 -4.23 -6.02 11.61
C THR A 33 -4.04 -7.52 11.49
N PHE A 34 -3.95 -8.19 12.63
CA PHE A 34 -3.87 -9.65 12.83
C PHE A 34 -5.06 -10.47 12.24
N LEU A 35 -5.75 -9.93 11.22
CA LEU A 35 -6.81 -10.59 10.47
C LEU A 35 -6.28 -11.77 9.66
N LYS A 36 -7.19 -12.72 9.44
CA LYS A 36 -6.93 -13.99 8.75
C LYS A 36 -6.22 -13.74 7.42
N LYS A 37 -5.07 -14.39 7.23
CA LYS A 37 -4.27 -14.26 6.01
C LYS A 37 -5.12 -14.53 4.78
N PRO A 38 -5.06 -13.65 3.78
CA PRO A 38 -6.01 -13.73 2.71
C PRO A 38 -5.55 -14.81 1.71
N GLU A 39 -6.43 -15.76 1.39
CA GLU A 39 -6.15 -16.82 0.40
C GLU A 39 -5.93 -16.21 -1.00
N VAL A 40 -4.77 -16.47 -1.59
CA VAL A 40 -4.33 -15.99 -2.91
C VAL A 40 -4.05 -17.16 -3.84
N ASP A 41 -4.35 -16.99 -5.14
CA ASP A 41 -3.97 -17.98 -6.17
C ASP A 41 -2.45 -17.97 -6.44
N SER A 42 -1.83 -16.78 -6.36
CA SER A 42 -0.39 -16.62 -6.52
C SER A 42 0.15 -15.63 -5.49
N ILE A 43 0.86 -16.16 -4.50
CA ILE A 43 1.52 -15.35 -3.45
C ILE A 43 2.50 -14.37 -4.07
N LYS A 44 3.32 -14.83 -5.04
CA LYS A 44 4.30 -14.00 -5.73
C LYS A 44 3.68 -12.79 -6.44
N LYS A 45 2.60 -12.99 -7.22
CA LYS A 45 1.93 -11.88 -7.91
C LYS A 45 1.27 -10.89 -6.95
N TYR A 46 0.59 -11.40 -5.92
CA TYR A 46 -0.04 -10.56 -4.91
C TYR A 46 0.99 -9.76 -4.11
N ASN A 47 2.02 -10.42 -3.57
CA ASN A 47 3.07 -9.75 -2.81
C ASN A 47 3.84 -8.75 -3.67
N ASN A 48 4.04 -9.02 -4.97
CA ASN A 48 4.63 -8.04 -5.88
C ASN A 48 3.74 -6.78 -5.99
N ALA A 49 2.44 -6.94 -6.21
CA ALA A 49 1.50 -5.80 -6.29
C ALA A 49 1.46 -4.99 -4.99
N ILE A 50 1.40 -5.66 -3.83
CA ILE A 50 1.45 -4.98 -2.53
C ILE A 50 2.80 -4.28 -2.35
N SER A 51 3.93 -4.93 -2.65
CA SER A 51 5.26 -4.31 -2.50
C SER A 51 5.42 -3.05 -3.34
N VAL A 52 4.82 -3.01 -4.54
CA VAL A 52 4.81 -1.82 -5.40
C VAL A 52 4.06 -0.68 -4.73
N LEU A 53 2.92 -0.94 -4.08
CA LEU A 53 2.21 0.10 -3.31
C LEU A 53 3.08 0.70 -2.20
N TRP A 54 3.83 -0.14 -1.47
CA TRP A 54 4.76 0.32 -0.44
C TRP A 54 5.92 1.15 -1.00
N TYR A 55 6.45 0.77 -2.18
CA TYR A 55 7.48 1.57 -2.85
C TYR A 55 6.96 2.92 -3.32
N ILE A 56 5.76 2.96 -3.92
CA ILE A 56 5.15 4.22 -4.34
C ILE A 56 4.89 5.11 -3.12
N ALA A 57 4.38 4.55 -2.01
CA ALA A 57 4.19 5.30 -0.77
C ALA A 57 5.50 5.90 -0.24
N SER A 58 6.60 5.14 -0.28
CA SER A 58 7.93 5.61 0.12
C SER A 58 8.42 6.77 -0.75
N VAL A 59 8.36 6.62 -2.08
CA VAL A 59 8.80 7.66 -3.03
C VAL A 59 7.95 8.92 -2.89
N PHE A 60 6.64 8.78 -2.77
CA PHE A 60 5.73 9.91 -2.61
C PHE A 60 6.02 10.69 -1.31
N LEU A 61 6.23 9.98 -0.20
CA LEU A 61 6.53 10.61 1.08
C LEU A 61 7.84 11.41 1.03
N ILE A 62 8.88 10.87 0.39
CA ILE A 62 10.15 11.60 0.19
C ILE A 62 9.93 12.82 -0.70
N GLY A 63 9.23 12.65 -1.83
CA GLY A 63 8.97 13.75 -2.77
C GLY A 63 8.24 14.93 -2.13
N ASN A 64 7.25 14.66 -1.27
CA ASN A 64 6.52 15.71 -0.55
C ASN A 64 7.26 16.21 0.69
N ALA A 65 8.22 15.45 1.22
CA ALA A 65 9.04 15.89 2.33
C ALA A 65 10.14 16.85 1.90
N VAL A 66 10.66 16.77 0.66
CA VAL A 66 11.70 17.68 0.16
C VAL A 66 11.33 19.17 0.30
N PRO A 67 10.11 19.62 -0.07
CA PRO A 67 9.66 20.99 0.20
C PRO A 67 9.78 21.42 1.67
N LEU A 68 9.65 20.50 2.64
CA LEU A 68 9.78 20.82 4.08
C LEU A 68 11.17 21.33 4.45
N LEU A 69 12.20 21.12 3.62
CA LEU A 69 13.54 21.68 3.87
C LEU A 69 13.61 23.19 3.61
N PHE A 70 12.71 23.72 2.78
CA PHE A 70 12.75 25.10 2.30
C PHE A 70 11.59 25.95 2.84
N LEU A 71 10.55 25.33 3.40
CA LEU A 71 9.39 26.04 3.94
C LEU A 71 9.61 26.55 5.36
N GLU A 72 9.07 27.72 5.65
CA GLU A 72 8.99 28.27 7.00
C GLU A 72 7.91 27.58 7.83
N LYS A 73 8.07 27.64 9.15
CA LYS A 73 7.31 26.82 10.10
C LYS A 73 5.81 27.12 10.12
N ASP A 74 5.44 28.37 9.85
CA ASP A 74 4.06 28.87 9.92
C ASP A 74 3.53 29.29 8.53
N SER A 75 4.18 28.80 7.48
CA SER A 75 3.84 29.13 6.10
C SER A 75 2.55 28.42 5.65
N PRO A 76 1.67 29.08 4.88
CA PRO A 76 0.46 28.45 4.34
C PRO A 76 0.77 27.30 3.37
N GLU A 77 1.92 27.33 2.70
CA GLU A 77 2.37 26.22 1.85
C GLU A 77 2.60 24.94 2.65
N LEU A 78 3.02 25.03 3.92
CA LEU A 78 3.16 23.87 4.80
C LEU A 78 1.82 23.14 4.97
N VAL A 79 0.74 23.89 5.13
CA VAL A 79 -0.62 23.33 5.26
C VAL A 79 -0.99 22.57 3.98
N MET A 80 -0.65 23.10 2.80
CA MET A 80 -0.89 22.41 1.54
C MET A 80 -0.12 21.09 1.44
N VAL A 81 1.15 21.06 1.86
CA VAL A 81 1.95 19.82 1.88
C VAL A 81 1.30 18.75 2.76
N TRP A 82 0.79 19.12 3.94
CA TRP A 82 0.09 18.19 4.81
C TRP A 82 -1.24 17.69 4.21
N ILE A 83 -2.01 18.55 3.57
CA ILE A 83 -3.25 18.16 2.87
C ILE A 83 -2.94 17.16 1.74
N VAL A 84 -1.89 17.39 0.96
CA VAL A 84 -1.46 16.47 -0.11
C VAL A 84 -1.03 15.12 0.47
N CYS A 85 -0.26 15.10 1.55
CA CYS A 85 0.11 13.87 2.26
C CYS A 85 -1.13 13.10 2.76
N LEU A 86 -2.14 13.81 3.27
CA LEU A 86 -3.36 13.20 3.80
C LEU A 86 -4.27 12.65 2.69
N GLY A 87 -4.42 13.40 1.59
CA GLY A 87 -5.08 12.93 0.38
C GLY A 87 -4.40 11.68 -0.20
N TRP A 88 -3.07 11.65 -0.18
CA TRP A 88 -2.32 10.48 -0.63
C TRP A 88 -2.55 9.23 0.24
N LEU A 89 -2.65 9.42 1.56
CA LEU A 89 -2.98 8.33 2.48
C LEU A 89 -4.34 7.71 2.14
N ILE A 90 -5.33 8.53 1.78
CA ILE A 90 -6.64 8.07 1.31
C ILE A 90 -6.52 7.27 0.02
N VAL A 91 -5.70 7.72 -0.94
CA VAL A 91 -5.45 7.00 -2.21
C VAL A 91 -4.83 5.62 -1.95
N LEU A 92 -3.83 5.52 -1.06
CA LEU A 92 -3.19 4.26 -0.73
C LEU A 92 -4.15 3.27 -0.06
N VAL A 93 -4.96 3.73 0.90
CA VAL A 93 -5.99 2.91 1.55
C VAL A 93 -7.02 2.43 0.54
N SER A 94 -7.47 3.32 -0.35
CA SER A 94 -8.45 2.99 -1.40
C SER A 94 -7.89 1.97 -2.40
N ALA A 95 -6.65 2.16 -2.87
CA ALA A 95 -5.98 1.25 -3.78
C ALA A 95 -5.85 -0.15 -3.16
N TYR A 96 -5.52 -0.23 -1.87
CA TYR A 96 -5.49 -1.51 -1.16
C TYR A 96 -6.87 -2.16 -1.07
N TRP A 97 -7.90 -1.40 -0.68
CA TRP A 97 -9.28 -1.89 -0.63
C TRP A 97 -9.74 -2.42 -1.98
N ILE A 98 -9.40 -1.77 -3.08
CA ILE A 98 -9.71 -2.24 -4.42
C ILE A 98 -9.02 -3.58 -4.70
N ILE A 99 -7.74 -3.73 -4.36
CA ILE A 99 -7.01 -5.00 -4.53
C ILE A 99 -7.69 -6.13 -3.76
N ASP A 100 -8.08 -5.88 -2.51
CA ASP A 100 -8.72 -6.89 -1.67
C ASP A 100 -10.16 -7.21 -2.14
N TYR A 101 -10.92 -6.19 -2.53
CA TYR A 101 -12.24 -6.35 -3.12
C TYR A 101 -12.18 -7.21 -4.40
N LEU A 102 -11.30 -6.86 -5.34
CA LEU A 102 -11.11 -7.59 -6.60
C LEU A 102 -10.72 -9.05 -6.35
N ARG A 103 -9.83 -9.30 -5.38
CA ARG A 103 -9.51 -10.65 -4.93
C ARG A 103 -10.76 -11.39 -4.45
N SER A 104 -11.55 -10.79 -3.57
CA SER A 104 -12.76 -11.42 -3.00
C SER A 104 -13.77 -11.79 -4.09
N VAL A 105 -13.94 -10.93 -5.10
CA VAL A 105 -14.83 -11.13 -6.24
C VAL A 105 -14.31 -12.25 -7.14
N ASN A 106 -13.01 -12.24 -7.47
CA ASN A 106 -12.39 -13.27 -8.31
C ASN A 106 -12.49 -14.65 -7.67
N LYS A 107 -12.29 -14.75 -6.36
CA LYS A 107 -12.50 -15.99 -5.59
C LYS A 107 -13.93 -16.52 -5.73
N LYS A 108 -14.94 -15.65 -5.55
CA LYS A 108 -16.37 -16.02 -5.71
C LYS A 108 -16.67 -16.46 -7.15
N ARG A 109 -16.19 -15.73 -8.17
CA ARG A 109 -16.36 -16.08 -9.59
C ARG A 109 -15.76 -17.46 -9.92
N ARG A 110 -14.56 -17.76 -9.41
CA ARG A 110 -13.89 -19.05 -9.63
C ARG A 110 -14.67 -20.22 -9.05
N ARG A 111 -15.14 -20.12 -7.80
CA ARG A 111 -15.97 -21.16 -7.16
C ARG A 111 -17.24 -21.45 -7.98
N ARG A 112 -17.86 -20.42 -8.56
CA ARG A 112 -19.01 -20.57 -9.46
C ARG A 112 -18.66 -21.31 -10.76
N ARG A 113 -17.50 -21.04 -11.36
CA ARG A 113 -17.03 -21.74 -12.59
C ARG A 113 -16.78 -23.23 -12.34
N ILE A 114 -16.13 -23.58 -11.21
CA ILE A 114 -15.86 -24.98 -10.85
C ILE A 114 -17.18 -25.75 -10.64
N ARG A 115 -18.12 -25.17 -9.87
CA ARG A 115 -19.46 -25.76 -9.65
C ARG A 115 -20.31 -25.90 -10.92
N ARG A 116 -20.06 -25.10 -11.95
CA ARG A 116 -20.72 -25.24 -13.25
C ARG A 116 -20.12 -26.40 -14.04
N ARG A 117 -18.78 -26.52 -14.07
CA ARG A 117 -18.11 -27.65 -14.76
C ARG A 117 -18.47 -29.00 -14.15
N GLN A 118 -18.58 -29.10 -12.83
CA GLN A 118 -19.01 -30.33 -12.14
C GLN A 118 -20.49 -30.69 -12.31
N ARG A 119 -21.31 -29.80 -12.87
CA ARG A 119 -22.73 -30.07 -13.16
C ARG A 119 -22.99 -30.46 -14.61
N VAL A 120 -21.97 -30.38 -15.47
CA VAL A 120 -22.05 -30.66 -16.91
C VAL A 120 -21.30 -31.95 -17.26
N LEU A 121 -20.53 -32.49 -16.32
CA LEU A 121 -19.93 -33.82 -16.33
C LEU A 121 -20.80 -34.73 -15.46
#